data_AF-A0A1G0WQ29-F1
#
_entry.id   AF-A0A1G0WQ29-F1
#
_cell.length_a   1.000
_cell.length_b   1.000
_cell.length_c   1.000
_cell.angle_alpha   90.00
_cell.angle_beta   90.00
_cell.angle_gamma   90.00
#
_symmetry.space_group_name_H-M   'P 1'
#
loop_
_entity.id
_entity.type
_entity.pdbx_description
1 polymer ?
#
loop_
_entity_poly.entity_id
_entity_poly.type
_entity_poly.pdbx_seq_one_letter_code
_entity_poly.pdbx_strand_id
1 'polypeptide(L)'
;MNKFTRYIIFCFVLNIFIFSTQSSYGQQEKPENLGPTINSDGDELMPVISPDGKTIYFCRGDFEANYGKQDIWYSVLDETGTWSPSINMGPPLNDEYNNFVISVTPDGNTLLLGNVYKPDGTVERGISISHRTADGWTFPEKVNIEYYYNLSEYSSFYLANDGVTLLMSIQREDSYGEKDIYISFLQPNGEFTEPMNLGPTVNTAGDESTPFLASDGVSLYFSSTGLGGYGNSDVFFSRRVDSSWTNWKQPRNLGPAINTSGSDLYLKLSAAGDFAYFVSTENSYGKGDIFRIRLPETLRPLPVLLIYGRVINKKTRTPLEAIISYDRFPDKLEAGIARSDHMGNYKIVLPAGYRYKFHAKADGFFSFTDSLDLRFLSLYTELERDIELIPLEDSIMCFRNILFNTGKSALFKESLIELEKVVKFMTTYEDINLDVYAHCDSVGGEEMNQRLSEKRSNEVTNYLFKRGIDPSRVQSEGFGEMRPLWSNTTPEGRQYNRRVEFKIWRNILR
;
A
#
# COMPACT_ATOMS: atom_id res chain seq x y z
N MET A 1 -24.88 3.06 -53.43
CA MET A 1 -25.31 4.33 -52.81
C MET A 1 -26.28 4.02 -51.68
N ASN A 2 -25.88 4.46 -50.47
CA ASN A 2 -26.52 4.46 -49.15
C ASN A 2 -27.97 3.96 -48.89
N LYS A 3 -28.03 3.18 -47.79
CA LYS A 3 -28.87 3.29 -46.58
C LYS A 3 -30.14 2.42 -46.42
N PHE A 4 -30.29 1.99 -45.15
CA PHE A 4 -31.48 1.55 -44.38
C PHE A 4 -31.76 0.03 -44.21
N THR A 5 -31.28 -0.48 -43.05
CA THR A 5 -32.05 -1.17 -41.97
C THR A 5 -32.46 -2.64 -42.12
N ARG A 6 -31.98 -3.51 -41.20
CA ARG A 6 -32.79 -4.17 -40.14
C ARG A 6 -31.98 -5.18 -39.31
N TYR A 7 -32.20 -5.06 -37.99
CA TYR A 7 -32.08 -6.03 -36.89
C TYR A 7 -31.91 -7.52 -37.24
N ILE A 8 -31.00 -8.19 -36.52
CA ILE A 8 -31.04 -9.63 -36.28
C ILE A 8 -30.99 -9.85 -34.76
N ILE A 9 -32.10 -10.37 -34.24
CA ILE A 9 -32.22 -11.05 -32.94
C ILE A 9 -31.76 -12.49 -33.16
N PHE A 10 -30.79 -12.98 -32.39
CA PHE A 10 -30.46 -14.40 -32.36
C PHE A 10 -30.86 -14.98 -31.00
N CYS A 11 -31.84 -15.88 -31.03
CA CYS A 11 -32.32 -16.67 -29.91
C CYS A 11 -31.27 -17.72 -29.52
N PHE A 12 -30.94 -17.82 -28.23
CA PHE A 12 -30.36 -19.03 -27.65
C PHE A 12 -31.41 -19.70 -26.77
N VAL A 13 -31.67 -20.97 -27.09
CA VAL A 13 -32.60 -21.87 -26.39
C VAL A 13 -31.97 -22.25 -25.03
N LEU A 14 -32.66 -21.89 -23.95
CA LEU A 14 -32.30 -22.26 -22.59
C LEU A 14 -32.73 -23.72 -22.32
N ASN A 15 -31.78 -24.64 -22.24
CA ASN A 15 -32.05 -25.97 -21.67
C ASN A 15 -31.98 -25.85 -20.14
N ILE A 16 -33.14 -25.87 -19.49
CA ILE A 16 -33.26 -25.91 -18.03
C ILE A 16 -33.08 -27.37 -17.60
N PHE A 17 -31.89 -27.71 -17.10
CA PHE A 17 -31.72 -28.88 -16.25
C PHE A 17 -32.11 -28.50 -14.82
N ILE A 18 -33.25 -28.98 -14.36
CA ILE A 18 -33.60 -28.94 -12.93
C ILE A 18 -32.77 -30.02 -12.24
N PHE A 19 -31.57 -29.65 -11.78
CA PHE A 19 -30.91 -30.43 -10.74
C PHE A 19 -31.66 -30.15 -9.44
N SER A 20 -32.26 -31.20 -8.88
CA SER A 20 -32.71 -31.17 -7.48
C SER A 20 -31.46 -31.12 -6.61
N THR A 21 -31.07 -29.92 -6.19
CA THR A 21 -30.08 -29.77 -5.13
C THR A 21 -30.77 -30.15 -3.83
N GLN A 22 -30.57 -31.40 -3.40
CA GLN A 22 -30.57 -31.65 -1.97
C GLN A 22 -29.51 -30.73 -1.38
N SER A 23 -29.97 -29.72 -0.64
CA SER A 23 -29.11 -28.85 0.14
C SER A 23 -28.43 -29.73 1.21
N SER A 24 -27.25 -30.25 0.91
CA SER A 24 -26.37 -30.77 1.94
C SER A 24 -26.00 -29.57 2.82
N TYR A 25 -26.49 -29.57 4.05
CA TYR A 25 -25.89 -28.75 5.08
C TYR A 25 -24.40 -29.10 5.11
N GLY A 26 -23.58 -28.10 4.78
CA GLY A 26 -22.19 -28.27 4.39
C GLY A 26 -21.37 -28.96 5.47
N GLN A 27 -20.73 -30.06 5.08
CA GLN A 27 -19.61 -30.59 5.84
C GLN A 27 -18.51 -29.53 5.78
N GLN A 28 -18.18 -28.92 6.92
CA GLN A 28 -17.06 -27.98 7.02
C GLN A 28 -15.80 -28.71 6.53
N GLU A 29 -15.07 -28.09 5.59
CA GLU A 29 -13.82 -28.66 5.08
C GLU A 29 -12.87 -28.92 6.28
N LYS A 30 -12.13 -30.02 6.24
CA LYS A 30 -11.15 -30.33 7.29
C LYS A 30 -9.89 -29.50 7.05
N PRO A 31 -9.21 -29.04 8.11
CA PRO A 31 -7.92 -28.38 7.95
C PRO A 31 -6.88 -29.36 7.40
N GLU A 32 -6.02 -28.86 6.52
CA GLU A 32 -4.90 -29.56 5.93
C GLU A 32 -3.62 -29.14 6.67
N ASN A 33 -2.92 -30.11 7.27
CA ASN A 33 -1.56 -29.90 7.76
C ASN A 33 -0.64 -29.63 6.56
N LEU A 34 0.19 -28.58 6.59
CA LEU A 34 1.05 -28.21 5.46
C LEU A 34 2.20 -29.20 5.18
N GLY A 35 2.30 -30.27 5.97
CA GLY A 35 3.20 -31.39 5.73
C GLY A 35 4.67 -31.06 5.98
N PRO A 36 5.57 -32.04 5.78
CA PRO A 36 6.96 -31.96 6.21
C PRO A 36 7.82 -30.97 5.41
N THR A 37 7.27 -30.34 4.38
CA THR A 37 7.95 -29.28 3.63
C THR A 37 7.94 -27.95 4.39
N ILE A 38 6.88 -27.72 5.17
CA ILE A 38 6.70 -26.55 6.03
C ILE A 38 6.88 -26.93 7.49
N ASN A 39 6.17 -27.96 7.95
CA ASN A 39 6.21 -28.43 9.32
C ASN A 39 7.37 -29.41 9.56
N SER A 40 7.75 -29.58 10.82
CA SER A 40 8.81 -30.48 11.26
C SER A 40 8.47 -31.10 12.62
N ASP A 41 9.40 -31.83 13.23
CA ASP A 41 9.24 -32.30 14.62
C ASP A 41 9.41 -31.15 15.65
N GLY A 42 9.79 -29.96 15.17
CA GLY A 42 9.95 -28.74 15.97
C GLY A 42 8.63 -28.04 16.28
N ASP A 43 8.73 -26.73 16.50
CA ASP A 43 7.57 -25.86 16.75
C ASP A 43 7.42 -24.85 15.61
N GLU A 44 6.46 -25.06 14.70
CA GLU A 44 6.14 -24.12 13.65
C GLU A 44 5.07 -23.13 14.11
N LEU A 45 5.50 -21.89 14.33
CA LEU A 45 4.69 -20.83 14.92
C LEU A 45 4.59 -19.61 14.01
N MET A 46 3.62 -18.76 14.31
CA MET A 46 3.50 -17.41 13.72
C MET A 46 3.57 -17.40 12.18
N PRO A 47 2.74 -18.19 11.46
CA PRO A 47 2.69 -18.10 10.02
C PRO A 47 2.33 -16.67 9.61
N VAL A 48 2.99 -16.17 8.56
CA VAL A 48 2.72 -14.90 7.91
C VAL A 48 2.68 -15.17 6.41
N ILE A 49 1.47 -15.22 5.86
CA ILE A 49 1.26 -15.33 4.42
C ILE A 49 1.35 -13.94 3.77
N SER A 50 2.10 -13.82 2.69
CA SER A 50 2.13 -12.59 1.90
C SER A 50 0.74 -12.30 1.34
N PRO A 51 0.35 -11.02 1.17
CA PRO A 51 -0.99 -10.69 0.70
C PRO A 51 -1.37 -11.25 -0.67
N ASP A 52 -0.40 -11.53 -1.54
CA ASP A 52 -0.62 -12.23 -2.81
C ASP A 52 -0.74 -13.77 -2.68
N GLY A 53 -0.56 -14.30 -1.47
CA GLY A 53 -0.66 -15.73 -1.19
C GLY A 53 0.53 -16.58 -1.63
N LYS A 54 1.64 -15.96 -2.07
CA LYS A 54 2.75 -16.67 -2.73
C LYS A 54 3.94 -16.99 -1.84
N THR A 55 4.08 -16.32 -0.70
CA THR A 55 5.20 -16.52 0.23
C THR A 55 4.67 -16.69 1.63
N ILE A 56 5.08 -17.73 2.32
CA ILE A 56 4.79 -17.91 3.75
C ILE A 56 6.09 -17.76 4.53
N TYR A 57 6.09 -16.88 5.53
CA TYR A 57 7.11 -16.80 6.57
C TYR A 57 6.59 -17.48 7.82
N PHE A 58 7.46 -18.07 8.61
CA PHE A 58 7.09 -18.68 9.89
C PHE A 58 8.31 -18.78 10.80
N CYS A 59 8.03 -18.87 12.09
CA CYS A 59 9.04 -19.18 13.10
C CYS A 59 9.17 -20.70 13.20
N ARG A 60 10.40 -21.22 13.17
CA ARG A 60 10.67 -22.63 13.48
C ARG A 60 11.52 -22.73 14.73
N GLY A 61 10.99 -23.40 15.76
CA GLY A 61 11.65 -23.64 17.04
C GLY A 61 12.40 -24.97 17.11
N ASP A 62 13.48 -24.99 17.89
CA ASP A 62 14.26 -26.18 18.27
C ASP A 62 14.75 -27.04 17.07
N PHE A 63 15.17 -26.39 15.98
CA PHE A 63 15.61 -27.06 14.74
C PHE A 63 17.12 -26.94 14.52
N GLU A 64 17.78 -28.03 14.09
CA GLU A 64 19.25 -28.12 14.00
C GLU A 64 19.89 -27.03 13.13
N ALA A 65 19.21 -26.60 12.07
CA ALA A 65 19.69 -25.59 11.14
C ALA A 65 19.40 -24.14 11.58
N ASN A 66 18.94 -23.93 12.81
CA ASN A 66 18.74 -22.59 13.37
C ASN A 66 20.04 -21.96 13.88
N TYR A 67 20.10 -20.63 13.86
CA TYR A 67 21.11 -19.84 14.55
C TYR A 67 20.80 -19.75 16.05
N GLY A 68 19.55 -19.47 16.40
CA GLY A 68 19.04 -19.41 17.77
C GLY A 68 18.13 -20.58 18.11
N LYS A 69 17.33 -20.44 19.18
CA LYS A 69 16.29 -21.43 19.50
C LYS A 69 15.10 -21.35 18.56
N GLN A 70 14.83 -20.17 18.01
CA GLN A 70 13.72 -19.88 17.11
C GLN A 70 14.22 -18.97 16.00
N ASP A 71 14.10 -19.42 14.77
CA ASP A 71 14.55 -18.68 13.59
C ASP A 71 13.39 -18.40 12.66
N ILE A 72 13.56 -17.36 11.83
CA ILE A 72 12.68 -17.06 10.71
C ILE A 72 13.03 -17.98 9.53
N TRP A 73 12.01 -18.70 9.06
CA TRP A 73 12.03 -19.49 7.84
C TRP A 73 10.97 -18.97 6.87
N TYR A 74 11.16 -19.24 5.58
CA TYR A 74 10.15 -18.96 4.58
C TYR A 74 10.09 -20.03 3.50
N SER A 75 8.94 -20.11 2.83
CA SER A 75 8.72 -20.94 1.66
C SER A 75 7.91 -20.17 0.62
N VAL A 76 8.11 -20.53 -0.65
CA VAL A 76 7.43 -19.91 -1.79
C VAL A 76 6.52 -20.94 -2.45
N LEU A 77 5.29 -20.54 -2.75
CA LEU A 77 4.32 -21.34 -3.47
C LEU A 77 4.65 -21.28 -4.96
N ASP A 78 4.88 -22.44 -5.57
CA ASP A 78 5.10 -22.54 -7.01
C ASP A 78 3.78 -22.47 -7.81
N GLU A 79 3.91 -22.44 -9.14
CA GLU A 79 2.76 -22.38 -10.07
C GLU A 79 1.84 -23.61 -9.99
N THR A 80 2.31 -24.71 -9.40
CA THR A 80 1.52 -25.93 -9.20
C THR A 80 0.72 -25.93 -7.89
N GLY A 81 0.92 -24.92 -7.05
CA GLY A 81 0.33 -24.83 -5.71
C GLY A 81 1.09 -25.64 -4.67
N THR A 82 2.36 -25.95 -4.92
CA THR A 82 3.24 -26.67 -4.00
C THR A 82 4.20 -25.71 -3.32
N TRP A 83 4.34 -25.81 -2.01
CA TRP A 83 5.33 -25.05 -1.26
C TRP A 83 6.74 -25.56 -1.56
N SER A 84 7.68 -24.66 -1.81
CA SER A 84 9.10 -25.00 -1.95
C SER A 84 9.68 -25.51 -0.63
N PRO A 85 10.81 -26.24 -0.64
CA PRO A 85 11.60 -26.46 0.57
C PRO A 85 11.84 -25.13 1.30
N SER A 86 11.65 -25.16 2.62
CA SER A 86 11.76 -23.97 3.45
C SER A 86 13.22 -23.51 3.58
N ILE A 87 13.44 -22.20 3.52
CA ILE A 87 14.76 -21.56 3.56
C ILE A 87 14.86 -20.71 4.83
N ASN A 88 15.94 -20.88 5.58
CA ASN A 88 16.28 -20.04 6.73
C ASN A 88 16.67 -18.63 6.23
N MET A 89 16.13 -17.58 6.84
CA MET A 89 16.38 -16.20 6.39
C MET A 89 17.81 -15.72 6.61
N GLY A 90 18.54 -16.32 7.56
CA GLY A 90 19.90 -15.92 7.91
C GLY A 90 20.02 -14.50 8.48
N PRO A 91 21.26 -14.04 8.74
CA PRO A 91 21.51 -12.67 9.17
C PRO A 91 21.18 -11.64 8.07
N PRO A 92 20.80 -10.41 8.45
CA PRO A 92 20.77 -9.87 9.81
C PRO A 92 19.48 -10.18 10.58
N LEU A 93 18.55 -10.96 10.02
CA LEU A 93 17.24 -11.18 10.62
C LEU A 93 17.24 -12.31 11.66
N ASN A 94 18.02 -13.35 11.40
CA ASN A 94 18.31 -14.42 12.36
C ASN A 94 19.66 -14.19 13.04
N ASP A 95 19.66 -14.31 14.35
CA ASP A 95 20.81 -14.22 15.25
C ASP A 95 20.71 -15.34 16.33
N GLU A 96 21.45 -15.22 17.43
CA GLU A 96 21.45 -16.25 18.49
C GLU A 96 20.20 -16.23 19.39
N TYR A 97 19.35 -15.21 19.25
CA TYR A 97 18.12 -15.06 20.04
C TYR A 97 16.91 -15.69 19.31
N ASN A 98 15.70 -15.45 19.83
CA ASN A 98 14.49 -15.88 19.17
C ASN A 98 14.07 -14.84 18.14
N ASN A 99 14.06 -15.20 16.86
CA ASN A 99 13.71 -14.32 15.75
C ASN A 99 12.44 -14.82 15.06
N PHE A 100 11.53 -13.89 14.77
CA PHE A 100 10.25 -14.20 14.14
C PHE A 100 9.73 -13.00 13.36
N VAL A 101 9.07 -13.26 12.23
CA VAL A 101 8.33 -12.26 11.46
C VAL A 101 6.94 -12.11 12.06
N ILE A 102 6.55 -10.87 12.31
CA ILE A 102 5.22 -10.52 12.82
C ILE A 102 4.25 -10.26 11.66
N SER A 103 4.73 -9.54 10.63
CA SER A 103 3.93 -9.18 9.46
C SER A 103 4.83 -8.79 8.29
N VAL A 104 4.27 -8.86 7.08
CA VAL A 104 4.90 -8.44 5.83
C VAL A 104 3.96 -7.47 5.10
N THR A 105 4.50 -6.40 4.52
CA THR A 105 3.73 -5.48 3.67
C THR A 105 3.30 -6.16 2.36
N PRO A 106 2.22 -5.71 1.69
CA PRO A 106 1.74 -6.34 0.46
C PRO A 106 2.78 -6.49 -0.64
N ASP A 107 3.69 -5.51 -0.76
CA ASP A 107 4.78 -5.51 -1.72
C ASP A 107 5.88 -6.55 -1.40
N GLY A 108 5.91 -7.12 -0.19
CA GLY A 108 6.97 -8.01 0.25
C GLY A 108 8.29 -7.30 0.55
N ASN A 109 8.29 -5.97 0.60
CA ASN A 109 9.49 -5.14 0.71
C ASN A 109 9.77 -4.65 2.13
N THR A 110 8.86 -4.90 3.07
CA THR A 110 9.02 -4.53 4.48
C THR A 110 8.53 -5.66 5.39
N LEU A 111 9.36 -6.03 6.37
CA LEU A 111 9.02 -6.97 7.43
C LEU A 111 8.93 -6.22 8.76
N LEU A 112 7.91 -6.52 9.55
CA LEU A 112 7.88 -6.25 10.98
C LEU A 112 8.41 -7.49 11.70
N LEU A 113 9.33 -7.29 12.63
CA LEU A 113 10.08 -8.32 13.33
C LEU A 113 9.89 -8.18 14.84
N GLY A 114 9.95 -9.31 15.54
CA GLY A 114 10.06 -9.33 16.98
C GLY A 114 11.43 -8.87 17.46
N ASN A 115 11.45 -8.24 18.63
CA ASN A 115 12.62 -7.64 19.28
C ASN A 115 13.08 -6.33 18.65
N VAL A 116 13.85 -5.58 19.45
CA VAL A 116 14.67 -4.48 18.99
C VAL A 116 16.10 -4.98 18.90
N TYR A 117 16.65 -4.97 17.69
CA TYR A 117 18.01 -5.40 17.40
C TYR A 117 19.00 -4.26 17.65
N LYS A 118 20.11 -4.55 18.33
CA LYS A 118 21.16 -3.57 18.61
C LYS A 118 22.43 -3.88 17.81
N PRO A 119 23.17 -2.86 17.34
CA PRO A 119 24.40 -3.07 16.58
C PRO A 119 25.51 -3.86 17.32
N ASP A 120 25.42 -3.97 18.64
CA ASP A 120 26.34 -4.77 19.46
C ASP A 120 25.97 -6.26 19.50
N GLY A 121 24.92 -6.68 18.79
CA GLY A 121 24.43 -8.06 18.72
C GLY A 121 23.43 -8.42 19.81
N THR A 122 23.12 -7.52 20.76
CA THR A 122 22.10 -7.77 21.79
C THR A 122 20.70 -7.39 21.31
N VAL A 123 19.68 -7.93 21.97
CA VAL A 123 18.27 -7.61 21.69
C VAL A 123 17.54 -7.15 22.95
N GLU A 124 16.51 -6.33 22.77
CA GLU A 124 15.55 -6.00 23.84
C GLU A 124 14.10 -6.24 23.39
N ARG A 125 13.17 -6.34 24.35
CA ARG A 125 11.75 -6.52 24.06
C ARG A 125 11.21 -5.32 23.28
N GLY A 126 10.52 -5.59 22.18
CA GLY A 126 9.91 -4.59 21.32
C GLY A 126 9.73 -5.14 19.92
N ILE A 127 9.71 -4.23 18.94
CA ILE A 127 9.53 -4.56 17.53
C ILE A 127 10.47 -3.71 16.66
N SER A 128 10.88 -4.29 15.54
CA SER A 128 11.73 -3.64 14.55
C SER A 128 11.20 -3.83 13.14
N ILE A 129 11.58 -2.94 12.22
CA ILE A 129 11.29 -3.04 10.79
C ILE A 129 12.58 -3.29 10.02
N SER A 130 12.51 -4.16 9.01
CA SER A 130 13.57 -4.32 8.01
C SER A 130 13.01 -4.14 6.60
N HIS A 131 13.83 -3.57 5.72
CA HIS A 131 13.48 -3.30 4.32
C HIS A 131 14.30 -4.17 3.38
N ARG A 132 13.68 -4.59 2.28
CA ARG A 132 14.34 -5.35 1.23
C ARG A 132 15.13 -4.42 0.32
N THR A 133 16.39 -4.74 0.08
CA THR A 133 17.29 -4.02 -0.84
C THR A 133 17.83 -4.97 -1.91
N ALA A 134 18.68 -4.47 -2.81
CA ALA A 134 19.39 -5.31 -3.77
C ALA A 134 20.34 -6.32 -3.11
N ASP A 135 20.90 -5.97 -1.96
CA ASP A 135 21.93 -6.76 -1.25
C ASP A 135 21.34 -7.66 -0.15
N GLY A 136 20.01 -7.65 0.02
CA GLY A 136 19.31 -8.40 1.07
C GLY A 136 18.47 -7.49 1.96
N TRP A 137 18.14 -7.98 3.15
CA TRP A 137 17.37 -7.23 4.15
C TRP A 137 18.26 -6.26 4.92
N THR A 138 17.79 -5.05 5.18
CA THR A 138 18.51 -4.09 6.02
C THR A 138 18.63 -4.61 7.46
N PHE A 139 19.60 -4.08 8.20
CA PHE A 139 19.62 -4.27 9.65
C PHE A 139 18.29 -3.78 10.25
N PRO A 140 17.66 -4.53 11.18
CA PRO A 140 16.38 -4.13 11.74
C PRO A 140 16.44 -2.80 12.51
N GLU A 141 15.54 -1.89 12.18
CA GLU A 141 15.42 -0.58 12.83
C GLU A 141 14.28 -0.60 13.84
N LYS A 142 14.48 -0.02 15.04
CA LYS A 142 13.46 0.02 16.09
C LYS A 142 12.20 0.76 15.61
N VAL A 143 11.04 0.17 15.88
CA VAL A 143 9.75 0.88 15.78
C VAL A 143 9.43 1.52 17.12
N ASN A 144 9.16 2.83 17.12
CA ASN A 144 8.78 3.58 18.30
C ASN A 144 7.26 3.69 18.41
N ILE A 145 6.75 3.47 19.62
CA ILE A 145 5.34 3.61 19.98
C ILE A 145 5.30 4.55 21.20
N GLU A 146 4.55 5.64 21.11
CA GLU A 146 4.40 6.60 22.20
C GLU A 146 3.80 5.93 23.43
N TYR A 147 4.34 6.24 24.61
CA TYR A 147 3.87 5.71 25.91
C TYR A 147 3.65 4.19 25.94
N TYR A 148 4.52 3.44 25.24
CA TYR A 148 4.47 1.99 25.24
C TYR A 148 5.02 1.40 26.53
N TYR A 149 4.21 0.53 27.15
CA TYR A 149 4.60 -0.38 28.21
C TYR A 149 3.72 -1.63 28.13
N ASN A 150 4.23 -2.73 28.69
CA ASN A 150 3.51 -3.99 28.79
C ASN A 150 3.82 -4.63 30.15
N LEU A 151 2.78 -4.93 30.92
CA LEU A 151 2.89 -5.58 32.23
C LEU A 151 2.98 -7.11 32.13
N SER A 152 2.59 -7.68 30.98
CA SER A 152 2.68 -9.10 30.69
C SER A 152 4.10 -9.47 30.23
N GLU A 153 4.51 -10.72 30.50
CA GLU A 153 5.76 -11.27 29.98
C GLU A 153 5.75 -11.39 28.45
N TYR A 154 4.58 -11.67 27.89
CA TYR A 154 4.36 -11.90 26.46
C TYR A 154 3.60 -10.73 25.82
N SER A 155 3.78 -10.58 24.51
CA SER A 155 3.00 -9.70 23.65
C SER A 155 2.86 -10.29 22.26
N SER A 156 1.89 -9.79 21.50
CA SER A 156 1.78 -10.04 20.06
C SER A 156 1.52 -8.73 19.35
N PHE A 157 1.98 -8.62 18.10
CA PHE A 157 1.76 -7.44 17.29
C PHE A 157 1.25 -7.83 15.91
N TYR A 158 0.77 -6.87 15.14
CA TYR A 158 0.45 -7.03 13.73
C TYR A 158 0.41 -5.67 13.02
N LEU A 159 1.27 -5.45 12.03
CA LEU A 159 1.15 -4.31 11.11
C LEU A 159 0.13 -4.67 10.02
N ALA A 160 -0.91 -3.86 9.88
CA ALA A 160 -1.92 -4.05 8.85
C ALA A 160 -1.34 -3.80 7.45
N ASN A 161 -2.06 -4.26 6.41
CA ASN A 161 -1.63 -4.14 5.03
C ASN A 161 -1.53 -2.69 4.52
N ASP A 162 -2.05 -1.72 5.26
CA ASP A 162 -1.88 -0.29 5.00
C ASP A 162 -0.50 0.24 5.40
N GLY A 163 0.28 -0.50 6.20
CA GLY A 163 1.60 -0.08 6.67
C GLY A 163 1.57 1.06 7.70
N VAL A 164 0.40 1.52 8.12
CA VAL A 164 0.22 2.67 9.03
C VAL A 164 -0.64 2.34 10.25
N THR A 165 -1.27 1.17 10.28
CA THR A 165 -2.06 0.69 11.42
C THR A 165 -1.35 -0.47 12.12
N LEU A 166 -1.05 -0.31 13.41
CA LEU A 166 -0.42 -1.33 14.25
C LEU A 166 -1.39 -1.83 15.32
N LEU A 167 -1.67 -3.13 15.31
CA LEU A 167 -2.38 -3.83 16.38
C LEU A 167 -1.39 -4.47 17.33
N MET A 168 -1.76 -4.56 18.60
CA MET A 168 -0.97 -5.22 19.63
C MET A 168 -1.83 -5.88 20.68
N SER A 169 -1.39 -7.02 21.21
CA SER A 169 -1.94 -7.71 22.38
C SER A 169 -0.94 -7.55 23.51
N ILE A 170 -1.32 -6.78 24.53
CA ILE A 170 -0.48 -6.38 25.67
C ILE A 170 -1.35 -6.20 26.92
N GLN A 171 -0.72 -6.21 28.09
CA GLN A 171 -1.38 -5.87 29.36
C GLN A 171 -0.97 -4.47 29.79
N ARG A 172 -1.96 -3.59 29.99
CA ARG A 172 -1.79 -2.22 30.51
C ARG A 172 -2.71 -2.02 31.71
N GLU A 173 -2.60 -0.87 32.35
CA GLU A 173 -3.43 -0.55 33.53
C GLU A 173 -4.92 -0.43 33.16
N ASP A 174 -5.21 -0.09 31.91
CA ASP A 174 -6.56 0.04 31.34
C ASP A 174 -7.08 -1.23 30.65
N SER A 175 -6.36 -2.36 30.76
CA SER A 175 -6.86 -3.66 30.29
C SER A 175 -8.08 -4.12 31.09
N TYR A 176 -9.03 -4.78 30.42
CA TYR A 176 -10.18 -5.42 31.07
C TYR A 176 -9.81 -6.73 31.77
N GLY A 177 -8.81 -7.44 31.24
CA GLY A 177 -8.35 -8.72 31.74
C GLY A 177 -6.82 -8.82 31.77
N GLU A 178 -6.31 -9.92 31.24
CA GLU A 178 -4.87 -10.15 31.13
C GLU A 178 -4.31 -9.31 29.96
N LYS A 179 -4.03 -9.92 28.80
CA LYS A 179 -3.70 -9.15 27.60
C LYS A 179 -4.98 -8.77 26.85
N ASP A 180 -5.07 -7.49 26.53
CA ASP A 180 -6.11 -6.91 25.69
C ASP A 180 -5.51 -6.54 24.32
N ILE A 181 -6.37 -6.41 23.30
CA ILE A 181 -5.99 -5.87 22.00
C ILE A 181 -6.10 -4.33 22.02
N TYR A 182 -5.01 -3.69 21.61
CA TYR A 182 -4.86 -2.26 21.42
C TYR A 182 -4.49 -1.95 19.97
N ILE A 183 -4.63 -0.68 19.59
CA ILE A 183 -4.25 -0.15 18.28
C ILE A 183 -3.47 1.16 18.40
N SER A 184 -2.52 1.34 17.50
CA SER A 184 -1.76 2.58 17.29
C SER A 184 -1.68 2.94 15.81
N PHE A 185 -1.51 4.22 15.51
CA PHE A 185 -1.42 4.75 14.14
C PHE A 185 -0.08 5.42 13.89
N LEU A 186 0.51 5.21 12.71
CA LEU A 186 1.74 5.88 12.32
C LEU A 186 1.50 7.38 12.18
N GLN A 187 2.37 8.18 12.79
CA GLN A 187 2.31 9.63 12.73
C GLN A 187 3.36 10.21 11.78
N PRO A 188 3.22 11.48 11.35
CA PRO A 188 4.19 12.13 10.47
C PRO A 188 5.62 12.23 11.03
N ASN A 189 5.81 12.10 12.35
CA ASN A 189 7.13 12.06 12.99
C ASN A 189 7.81 10.67 12.88
N GLY A 190 7.13 9.66 12.32
CA GLY A 190 7.62 8.29 12.19
C GLY A 190 7.36 7.39 13.41
N GLU A 191 6.68 7.89 14.45
CA GLU A 191 6.31 7.12 15.63
C GLU A 191 4.84 6.70 15.59
N PHE A 192 4.52 5.55 16.18
CA PHE A 192 3.13 5.12 16.37
C PHE A 192 2.53 5.83 17.60
N THR A 193 1.26 6.23 17.52
CA THR A 193 0.52 6.84 18.64
C THR A 193 0.48 5.95 19.88
N GLU A 194 0.11 6.54 21.01
CA GLU A 194 -0.20 5.77 22.23
C GLU A 194 -1.23 4.65 21.94
N PRO A 195 -1.01 3.41 22.46
CA PRO A 195 -1.94 2.31 22.29
C PRO A 195 -3.35 2.63 22.83
N MET A 196 -4.36 2.53 21.98
CA MET A 196 -5.76 2.69 22.33
C MET A 196 -6.46 1.32 22.45
N ASN A 197 -7.11 1.04 23.57
CA ASN A 197 -7.83 -0.21 23.82
C ASN A 197 -9.04 -0.35 22.85
N LEU A 198 -9.25 -1.53 22.26
CA LEU A 198 -10.37 -1.79 21.32
C LEU A 198 -11.75 -1.91 21.99
N GLY A 199 -11.82 -1.87 23.31
CA GLY A 199 -13.05 -1.86 24.09
C GLY A 199 -13.61 -3.27 24.40
N PRO A 200 -14.65 -3.32 25.24
CA PRO A 200 -15.09 -4.55 25.92
C PRO A 200 -15.88 -5.52 25.03
N THR A 201 -16.09 -5.18 23.76
CA THR A 201 -16.69 -6.11 22.80
C THR A 201 -15.66 -7.10 22.26
N VAL A 202 -14.41 -6.67 22.12
CA VAL A 202 -13.29 -7.51 21.67
C VAL A 202 -12.53 -8.04 22.88
N ASN A 203 -12.21 -7.14 23.82
CA ASN A 203 -11.42 -7.44 24.99
C ASN A 203 -12.29 -7.96 26.14
N THR A 204 -11.82 -9.00 26.81
CA THR A 204 -12.55 -9.73 27.84
C THR A 204 -11.78 -9.74 29.16
N ALA A 205 -12.22 -10.56 30.12
CA ALA A 205 -11.46 -10.79 31.35
C ALA A 205 -10.29 -11.78 31.16
N GLY A 206 -10.19 -12.44 29.99
CA GLY A 206 -9.16 -13.41 29.67
C GLY A 206 -7.98 -12.79 28.90
N ASP A 207 -7.29 -13.64 28.13
CA ASP A 207 -6.25 -13.24 27.20
C ASP A 207 -6.82 -13.15 25.79
N GLU A 208 -6.76 -11.97 25.16
CA GLU A 208 -6.90 -11.81 23.72
C GLU A 208 -5.51 -11.71 23.08
N SER A 209 -5.21 -12.62 22.15
CA SER A 209 -3.88 -12.80 21.58
C SER A 209 -3.89 -12.91 20.06
N THR A 210 -2.69 -12.80 19.48
CA THR A 210 -2.43 -13.00 18.05
C THR A 210 -3.36 -12.22 17.11
N PRO A 211 -3.55 -10.90 17.29
CA PRO A 211 -4.46 -10.13 16.45
C PRO A 211 -4.03 -10.16 14.98
N PHE A 212 -5.01 -10.17 14.08
CA PHE A 212 -4.82 -10.10 12.63
C PHE A 212 -5.97 -9.30 12.00
N LEU A 213 -5.65 -8.17 11.38
CA LEU A 213 -6.60 -7.39 10.59
C LEU A 213 -6.45 -7.77 9.13
N ALA A 214 -7.48 -8.36 8.54
CA ALA A 214 -7.45 -8.73 7.13
C ALA A 214 -7.41 -7.49 6.22
N SER A 215 -7.09 -7.71 4.95
CA SER A 215 -6.80 -6.64 4.00
C SER A 215 -7.95 -5.68 3.69
N ASP A 216 -9.18 -6.00 4.12
CA ASP A 216 -10.31 -5.07 4.07
C ASP A 216 -10.26 -3.95 5.13
N GLY A 217 -9.34 -4.06 6.10
CA GLY A 217 -9.14 -3.10 7.18
C GLY A 217 -10.27 -3.06 8.21
N VAL A 218 -11.20 -4.02 8.19
CA VAL A 218 -12.37 -4.04 9.09
C VAL A 218 -12.69 -5.43 9.66
N SER A 219 -12.09 -6.49 9.13
CA SER A 219 -12.25 -7.86 9.59
C SER A 219 -11.08 -8.26 10.49
N LEU A 220 -11.35 -8.40 11.79
CA LEU A 220 -10.37 -8.77 12.82
C LEU A 220 -10.52 -10.26 13.16
N TYR A 221 -9.39 -10.96 13.18
CA TYR A 221 -9.25 -12.32 13.68
C TYR A 221 -8.29 -12.30 14.85
N PHE A 222 -8.59 -13.02 15.92
CA PHE A 222 -7.78 -13.07 17.13
C PHE A 222 -8.10 -14.34 17.90
N SER A 223 -7.21 -14.75 18.78
CA SER A 223 -7.42 -15.91 19.64
C SER A 223 -7.79 -15.43 21.05
N SER A 224 -8.74 -16.06 21.72
CA SER A 224 -9.15 -15.67 23.07
C SER A 224 -9.25 -16.87 24.01
N THR A 225 -8.93 -16.65 25.29
CA THR A 225 -9.20 -17.58 26.39
C THR A 225 -10.39 -17.14 27.26
N GLY A 226 -10.90 -15.93 27.07
CA GLY A 226 -12.02 -15.37 27.85
C GLY A 226 -13.39 -15.52 27.19
N LEU A 227 -13.43 -15.92 25.92
CA LEU A 227 -14.66 -16.24 25.19
C LEU A 227 -14.91 -17.76 25.19
N GLY A 228 -16.19 -18.16 25.16
CA GLY A 228 -16.54 -19.58 25.10
C GLY A 228 -16.11 -20.24 23.79
N GLY A 229 -15.46 -21.40 23.88
CA GLY A 229 -15.00 -22.16 22.72
C GLY A 229 -14.73 -23.64 23.03
N TYR A 230 -13.72 -24.22 22.40
CA TYR A 230 -13.48 -25.67 22.32
C TYR A 230 -12.24 -26.13 23.09
N GLY A 231 -11.26 -25.25 23.29
CA GLY A 231 -9.95 -25.60 23.82
C GLY A 231 -9.36 -24.57 24.78
N ASN A 232 -8.03 -24.54 24.85
CA ASN A 232 -7.28 -23.63 25.72
C ASN A 232 -7.30 -22.20 25.19
N SER A 233 -7.17 -22.04 23.87
CA SER A 233 -7.31 -20.76 23.17
C SER A 233 -7.93 -21.02 21.82
N ASP A 234 -8.97 -20.27 21.51
CA ASP A 234 -9.76 -20.45 20.30
C ASP A 234 -9.73 -19.20 19.44
N VAL A 235 -9.78 -19.37 18.12
CA VAL A 235 -9.83 -18.27 17.15
C VAL A 235 -11.25 -17.76 16.97
N PHE A 236 -11.39 -16.44 17.03
CA PHE A 236 -12.62 -15.68 16.82
C PHE A 236 -12.47 -14.69 15.67
N PHE A 237 -13.61 -14.33 15.10
CA PHE A 237 -13.73 -13.31 14.06
C PHE A 237 -14.71 -12.22 14.51
N SER A 238 -14.32 -10.97 14.34
CA SER A 238 -15.20 -9.81 14.51
C SER A 238 -15.05 -8.84 13.35
N ARG A 239 -16.09 -8.03 13.12
CA ARG A 239 -16.09 -6.99 12.09
C ARG A 239 -16.38 -5.64 12.70
N ARG A 240 -15.55 -4.66 12.38
CA ARG A 240 -15.71 -3.26 12.76
C ARG A 240 -16.95 -2.68 12.08
N VAL A 241 -17.74 -1.92 12.83
CA VAL A 241 -19.06 -1.45 12.37
C VAL A 241 -18.98 -0.05 11.73
N ASP A 242 -18.09 0.79 12.21
CA ASP A 242 -17.91 2.17 11.76
C ASP A 242 -16.43 2.58 11.76
N SER A 243 -16.13 3.88 11.67
CA SER A 243 -14.76 4.39 11.69
C SER A 243 -14.13 4.37 13.10
N SER A 244 -14.91 4.18 14.16
CA SER A 244 -14.37 4.02 15.51
C SER A 244 -13.71 2.66 15.64
N TRP A 245 -12.63 2.60 16.40
CA TRP A 245 -11.94 1.34 16.70
C TRP A 245 -12.47 0.65 17.96
N THR A 246 -13.59 1.14 18.52
CA THR A 246 -14.24 0.59 19.71
C THR A 246 -15.61 -0.01 19.44
N ASN A 247 -16.17 0.19 18.23
CA ASN A 247 -17.46 -0.38 17.83
C ASN A 247 -17.27 -1.59 16.90
N TRP A 248 -17.34 -2.78 17.50
CA TRP A 248 -17.19 -4.06 16.82
C TRP A 248 -18.47 -4.89 16.94
N LYS A 249 -18.67 -5.82 15.99
CA LYS A 249 -19.68 -6.87 16.17
C LYS A 249 -19.24 -7.83 17.26
N GLN A 250 -20.20 -8.53 17.85
CA GLN A 250 -19.91 -9.63 18.78
C GLN A 250 -19.01 -10.67 18.09
N PRO A 251 -17.87 -11.05 18.70
CA PRO A 251 -16.97 -12.04 18.13
C PRO A 251 -17.67 -13.38 17.88
N ARG A 252 -17.44 -13.96 16.71
CA ARG A 252 -17.94 -15.28 16.34
C ARG A 252 -16.79 -16.28 16.38
N ASN A 253 -16.97 -17.35 17.16
CA ASN A 253 -16.06 -18.48 17.18
C ASN A 253 -16.01 -19.15 15.78
N LEU A 254 -14.84 -19.53 15.30
CA LEU A 254 -14.63 -20.10 13.95
C LEU A 254 -15.05 -21.57 13.80
N GLY A 255 -15.54 -22.19 14.87
CA GLY A 255 -16.10 -23.53 14.87
C GLY A 255 -15.03 -24.63 14.89
N PRO A 256 -15.49 -25.90 15.00
CA PRO A 256 -14.64 -27.02 15.42
C PRO A 256 -13.68 -27.54 14.34
N ALA A 257 -13.71 -26.97 13.13
CA ALA A 257 -12.71 -27.30 12.10
C ALA A 257 -11.43 -26.46 12.23
N ILE A 258 -11.50 -25.32 12.92
CA ILE A 258 -10.34 -24.48 13.23
C ILE A 258 -10.00 -24.59 14.72
N ASN A 259 -11.03 -24.58 15.57
CA ASN A 259 -10.89 -24.59 17.01
C ASN A 259 -10.99 -26.01 17.56
N THR A 260 -9.89 -26.49 18.12
CA THR A 260 -9.66 -27.84 18.62
C THR A 260 -9.75 -27.88 20.14
N SER A 261 -9.42 -29.02 20.76
CA SER A 261 -9.24 -29.09 22.22
C SER A 261 -7.95 -28.45 22.72
N GLY A 262 -7.00 -28.17 21.82
CA GLY A 262 -5.70 -27.60 22.12
C GLY A 262 -5.69 -26.08 22.12
N SER A 263 -4.58 -25.50 21.67
CA SER A 263 -4.46 -24.08 21.41
C SER A 263 -4.43 -23.83 19.91
N ASP A 264 -5.35 -23.00 19.43
CA ASP A 264 -5.46 -22.60 18.03
C ASP A 264 -5.20 -21.09 17.91
N LEU A 265 -4.14 -20.75 17.18
CA LEU A 265 -3.50 -19.44 17.27
C LEU A 265 -3.08 -18.90 15.90
N TYR A 266 -2.73 -17.62 15.85
CA TYR A 266 -2.02 -16.99 14.73
C TYR A 266 -2.70 -17.09 13.36
N LEU A 267 -4.04 -17.07 13.31
CA LEU A 267 -4.74 -17.11 12.03
C LEU A 267 -4.35 -15.92 11.13
N LYS A 268 -3.92 -16.21 9.90
CA LYS A 268 -3.61 -15.25 8.83
C LYS A 268 -4.33 -15.59 7.54
N LEU A 269 -4.54 -14.56 6.71
CA LEU A 269 -5.15 -14.64 5.39
C LEU A 269 -4.32 -13.88 4.36
N SER A 270 -4.35 -14.35 3.11
CA SER A 270 -3.98 -13.53 1.94
C SER A 270 -5.06 -12.48 1.68
N ALA A 271 -4.79 -11.54 0.76
CA ALA A 271 -5.77 -10.53 0.35
C ALA A 271 -7.03 -11.12 -0.30
N ALA A 272 -6.90 -12.29 -0.95
CA ALA A 272 -8.04 -13.02 -1.50
C ALA A 272 -8.96 -13.59 -0.41
N GLY A 273 -8.40 -13.90 0.77
CA GLY A 273 -9.15 -14.36 1.95
C GLY A 273 -9.85 -15.71 1.78
N ASP A 274 -9.47 -16.49 0.78
CA ASP A 274 -10.07 -17.79 0.47
C ASP A 274 -9.55 -18.92 1.37
N PHE A 275 -8.26 -18.87 1.75
CA PHE A 275 -7.63 -19.77 2.71
C PHE A 275 -7.15 -19.05 3.96
N ALA A 276 -7.42 -19.67 5.12
CA ALA A 276 -6.79 -19.37 6.40
C ALA A 276 -5.59 -20.27 6.64
N TYR A 277 -4.52 -19.66 7.17
CA TYR A 277 -3.34 -20.32 7.69
C TYR A 277 -3.28 -20.08 9.19
N PHE A 278 -3.10 -21.11 9.99
CA PHE A 278 -3.14 -21.00 11.44
C PHE A 278 -2.30 -22.09 12.09
N VAL A 279 -1.99 -21.90 13.36
CA VAL A 279 -1.26 -22.89 14.16
C VAL A 279 -2.26 -23.65 15.02
N SER A 280 -2.10 -24.97 15.07
CA SER A 280 -2.79 -25.82 16.04
C SER A 280 -1.80 -26.73 16.75
N THR A 281 -2.03 -27.00 18.03
CA THR A 281 -1.27 -27.99 18.81
C THR A 281 -1.88 -29.39 18.74
N GLU A 282 -2.95 -29.58 17.98
CA GLU A 282 -3.63 -30.86 17.79
C GLU A 282 -3.38 -31.40 16.37
N ASN A 283 -3.18 -32.71 16.25
CA ASN A 283 -2.81 -33.38 14.99
C ASN A 283 -1.51 -32.83 14.35
N SER A 284 -0.58 -32.35 15.17
CA SER A 284 0.75 -31.93 14.78
C SER A 284 1.76 -33.09 14.73
N TYR A 285 2.88 -32.90 14.02
CA TYR A 285 4.03 -33.81 14.09
C TYR A 285 4.78 -33.67 15.41
N GLY A 286 4.95 -32.43 15.88
CA GLY A 286 5.69 -32.06 17.09
C GLY A 286 4.86 -31.26 18.09
N LYS A 287 5.21 -29.97 18.27
CA LYS A 287 4.49 -29.04 19.15
C LYS A 287 3.32 -28.39 18.40
N GLY A 288 3.46 -27.16 17.93
CA GLY A 288 2.53 -26.52 17.01
C GLY A 288 2.92 -26.78 15.55
N ASP A 289 1.93 -27.10 14.73
CA ASP A 289 2.08 -27.20 13.27
C ASP A 289 1.24 -26.13 12.59
N ILE A 290 1.65 -25.74 11.38
CA ILE A 290 0.86 -24.85 10.52
C ILE A 290 -0.12 -25.67 9.68
N PHE A 291 -1.39 -25.26 9.74
CA PHE A 291 -2.49 -25.81 8.97
C PHE A 291 -3.05 -24.76 8.01
N ARG A 292 -3.69 -25.22 6.94
CA ARG A 292 -4.55 -24.39 6.10
C ARG A 292 -5.96 -24.92 5.99
N ILE A 293 -6.92 -24.03 5.82
CA ILE A 293 -8.32 -24.39 5.59
C ILE A 293 -9.00 -23.36 4.70
N ARG A 294 -9.90 -23.80 3.84
CA ARG A 294 -10.74 -22.88 3.06
C ARG A 294 -11.79 -22.25 3.96
N LEU A 295 -11.87 -20.92 3.98
CA LEU A 295 -12.87 -20.22 4.76
C LEU A 295 -14.23 -20.19 4.05
N PRO A 296 -15.35 -20.46 4.75
CA PRO A 296 -16.69 -20.17 4.24
C PRO A 296 -16.87 -18.67 3.95
N GLU A 297 -17.66 -18.31 2.93
CA GLU A 297 -17.86 -16.90 2.52
C GLU A 297 -18.27 -15.97 3.67
N THR A 298 -19.10 -16.46 4.60
CA THR A 298 -19.55 -15.64 5.75
C THR A 298 -18.42 -15.27 6.71
N LEU A 299 -17.31 -15.99 6.68
CA LEU A 299 -16.11 -15.81 7.49
C LEU A 299 -14.98 -15.11 6.72
N ARG A 300 -15.18 -14.71 5.47
CA ARG A 300 -14.15 -14.03 4.68
C ARG A 300 -14.17 -12.52 4.88
N PRO A 301 -13.03 -11.83 4.68
CA PRO A 301 -12.99 -10.38 4.59
C PRO A 301 -13.84 -9.87 3.42
N LEU A 302 -14.15 -8.57 3.44
CA LEU A 302 -14.76 -7.88 2.32
C LEU A 302 -13.78 -7.82 1.13
N PRO A 303 -14.30 -7.72 -0.11
CA PRO A 303 -13.47 -7.63 -1.31
C PRO A 303 -12.46 -6.48 -1.27
N VAL A 304 -11.30 -6.73 -1.87
CA VAL A 304 -10.22 -5.76 -2.04
C VAL A 304 -9.67 -5.82 -3.47
N LEU A 305 -9.02 -4.75 -3.91
CA LEU A 305 -8.23 -4.70 -5.14
C LEU A 305 -6.74 -4.80 -4.78
N LEU A 306 -6.06 -5.84 -5.27
CA LEU A 306 -4.60 -5.92 -5.23
C LEU A 306 -4.04 -5.26 -6.49
N ILE A 307 -3.30 -4.17 -6.35
CA ILE A 307 -2.58 -3.53 -7.45
C ILE A 307 -1.12 -3.94 -7.35
N TYR A 308 -0.53 -4.35 -8.46
CA TYR A 308 0.89 -4.68 -8.54
C TYR A 308 1.51 -4.14 -9.84
N GLY A 309 2.81 -3.92 -9.86
CA GLY A 309 3.52 -3.50 -11.07
C GLY A 309 4.91 -3.00 -10.75
N ARG A 310 5.50 -2.25 -11.68
CA ARG A 310 6.82 -1.62 -11.48
C ARG A 310 6.77 -0.11 -11.53
N VAL A 311 7.56 0.53 -10.66
CA VAL A 311 7.92 1.94 -10.76
C VAL A 311 9.15 2.06 -11.64
N ILE A 312 9.03 2.80 -12.74
CA ILE A 312 10.09 2.94 -13.74
C ILE A 312 10.32 4.39 -14.11
N ASN A 313 11.58 4.72 -14.43
CA ASN A 313 11.93 5.96 -15.07
C ASN A 313 11.36 5.97 -16.49
N LYS A 314 10.49 6.93 -16.79
CA LYS A 314 9.81 7.04 -18.10
C LYS A 314 10.79 7.17 -19.27
N LYS A 315 11.92 7.82 -19.06
CA LYS A 315 12.94 8.14 -20.08
C LYS A 315 13.88 6.96 -20.33
N THR A 316 14.47 6.42 -19.27
CA THR A 316 15.49 5.36 -19.36
C THR A 316 14.91 3.95 -19.30
N ARG A 317 13.65 3.80 -18.87
CA ARG A 317 12.97 2.53 -18.55
C ARG A 317 13.64 1.72 -17.42
N THR A 318 14.56 2.33 -16.68
CA THR A 318 15.19 1.69 -15.52
C THR A 318 14.23 1.65 -14.34
N PRO A 319 14.27 0.61 -13.50
CA PRO A 319 13.49 0.57 -12.27
C PRO A 319 13.84 1.68 -11.28
N LEU A 320 12.90 2.01 -10.41
CA LEU A 320 13.07 3.02 -9.36
C LEU A 320 12.55 2.50 -8.02
N GLU A 321 13.33 2.72 -6.98
CA GLU A 321 12.84 2.72 -5.60
C GLU A 321 12.03 3.99 -5.35
N ALA A 322 10.82 3.83 -4.82
CA ALA A 322 9.86 4.89 -4.64
C ALA A 322 8.98 4.60 -3.43
N ILE A 323 8.47 5.65 -2.82
CA ILE A 323 7.41 5.58 -1.82
C ILE A 323 6.09 5.78 -2.54
N ILE A 324 5.15 4.88 -2.29
CA ILE A 324 3.77 4.96 -2.77
C ILE A 324 2.87 5.22 -1.56
N SER A 325 2.11 6.30 -1.56
CA SER A 325 1.08 6.57 -0.55
C SER A 325 -0.29 6.64 -1.19
N TYR A 326 -1.34 6.39 -0.42
CA TYR A 326 -2.71 6.49 -0.93
C TYR A 326 -3.70 6.94 0.13
N ASP A 327 -4.66 7.75 -0.30
CA ASP A 327 -5.67 8.37 0.55
C ASP A 327 -7.08 7.94 0.12
N ARG A 328 -8.00 7.85 1.10
CA ARG A 328 -9.43 7.69 0.84
C ARG A 328 -10.09 9.05 0.63
N PHE A 329 -11.00 9.13 -0.34
CA PHE A 329 -11.81 10.34 -0.61
C PHE A 329 -13.31 10.01 -0.45
N PRO A 330 -14.12 10.87 0.21
CA PRO A 330 -13.86 12.27 0.59
C PRO A 330 -13.13 12.50 1.93
N ASP A 331 -12.88 11.44 2.69
CA ASP A 331 -12.47 11.49 4.10
C ASP A 331 -11.07 12.11 4.30
N LYS A 332 -10.25 12.12 3.23
CA LYS A 332 -8.83 12.55 3.21
C LYS A 332 -7.98 11.89 4.30
N LEU A 333 -8.37 10.71 4.73
CA LEU A 333 -7.58 9.90 5.65
C LEU A 333 -6.49 9.19 4.85
N GLU A 334 -5.24 9.32 5.31
CA GLU A 334 -4.13 8.52 4.78
C GLU A 334 -4.48 7.06 5.01
N ALA A 335 -4.61 6.34 3.89
CA ALA A 335 -5.15 5.00 3.87
C ALA A 335 -4.06 3.93 3.76
N GLY A 336 -2.82 4.33 3.47
CA GLY A 336 -1.64 3.50 3.64
C GLY A 336 -0.43 3.93 2.82
N ILE A 337 0.68 3.22 3.05
CA ILE A 337 1.98 3.40 2.41
C ILE A 337 2.53 2.05 1.90
N ALA A 338 3.33 2.11 0.84
CA ALA A 338 4.07 0.99 0.26
C ALA A 338 5.36 1.49 -0.38
N ARG A 339 6.26 0.56 -0.75
CA ARG A 339 7.55 0.87 -1.34
C ARG A 339 7.82 -0.02 -2.54
N SER A 340 8.42 0.52 -3.59
CA SER A 340 9.01 -0.32 -4.63
C SER A 340 10.40 -0.80 -4.24
N ASP A 341 10.75 -2.03 -4.64
CA ASP A 341 12.09 -2.58 -4.46
C ASP A 341 13.09 -2.03 -5.50
N HIS A 342 14.35 -2.47 -5.41
CA HIS A 342 15.42 -2.14 -6.35
C HIS A 342 15.12 -2.53 -7.82
N MET A 343 14.19 -3.46 -8.03
CA MET A 343 13.67 -3.88 -9.36
C MET A 343 12.40 -3.11 -9.75
N GLY A 344 11.99 -2.13 -8.93
CA GLY A 344 10.83 -1.28 -9.11
C GLY A 344 9.51 -1.95 -8.70
N ASN A 345 9.51 -3.21 -8.28
CA ASN A 345 8.28 -3.95 -7.99
C ASN A 345 7.60 -3.38 -6.76
N TYR A 346 6.30 -3.09 -6.87
CA TYR A 346 5.47 -2.65 -5.77
C TYR A 346 4.13 -3.39 -5.79
N LYS A 347 3.47 -3.44 -4.64
CA LYS A 347 2.07 -3.86 -4.49
C LYS A 347 1.36 -3.02 -3.44
N ILE A 348 0.09 -2.76 -3.65
CA ILE A 348 -0.82 -2.14 -2.67
C ILE A 348 -2.15 -2.90 -2.66
N VAL A 349 -2.81 -2.94 -1.51
CA VAL A 349 -4.14 -3.54 -1.37
C VAL A 349 -5.14 -2.47 -0.96
N LEU A 350 -6.19 -2.30 -1.76
CA LEU A 350 -7.19 -1.26 -1.59
C LEU A 350 -8.57 -1.87 -1.25
N PRO A 351 -9.12 -1.63 -0.06
CA PRO A 351 -10.47 -2.05 0.30
C PRO A 351 -11.56 -1.55 -0.67
N ALA A 352 -12.56 -2.38 -0.94
CA ALA A 352 -13.76 -1.96 -1.66
C ALA A 352 -14.56 -0.90 -0.88
N GLY A 353 -15.42 -0.15 -1.59
CA GLY A 353 -16.34 0.80 -0.98
C GLY A 353 -15.88 2.26 -0.98
N TYR A 354 -14.64 2.53 -1.40
CA TYR A 354 -14.05 3.87 -1.36
C TYR A 354 -13.55 4.35 -2.72
N ARG A 355 -13.25 5.63 -2.80
CA ARG A 355 -12.41 6.21 -3.85
C ARG A 355 -11.03 6.44 -3.29
N TYR A 356 -10.02 6.15 -4.09
CA TYR A 356 -8.63 6.32 -3.73
C TYR A 356 -7.97 7.35 -4.63
N LYS A 357 -7.06 8.12 -4.05
CA LYS A 357 -6.03 8.86 -4.76
C LYS A 357 -4.70 8.29 -4.29
N PHE A 358 -3.85 7.85 -5.20
CA PHE A 358 -2.54 7.30 -4.85
C PHE A 358 -1.44 8.07 -5.55
N HIS A 359 -0.34 8.21 -4.83
CA HIS A 359 0.79 9.05 -5.14
C HIS A 359 2.05 8.21 -5.11
N ALA A 360 2.96 8.39 -6.07
CA ALA A 360 4.26 7.75 -6.06
C ALA A 360 5.37 8.79 -6.21
N LYS A 361 6.37 8.71 -5.35
CA LYS A 361 7.49 9.65 -5.28
C LYS A 361 8.81 8.90 -5.24
N ALA A 362 9.75 9.33 -6.08
CA ALA A 362 11.14 8.93 -6.05
C ALA A 362 12.04 10.18 -6.12
N ASP A 363 13.24 10.08 -5.54
CA ASP A 363 14.18 11.19 -5.52
C ASP A 363 14.68 11.52 -6.93
N GLY A 364 14.66 12.81 -7.29
CA GLY A 364 15.01 13.25 -8.64
C GLY A 364 13.88 13.09 -9.67
N PHE A 365 12.65 12.75 -9.27
CA PHE A 365 11.50 12.58 -10.16
C PHE A 365 10.28 13.41 -9.76
N PHE A 366 9.41 13.68 -10.73
CA PHE A 366 8.08 14.24 -10.51
C PHE A 366 7.11 13.21 -9.91
N SER A 367 6.29 13.64 -8.94
CA SER A 367 5.36 12.79 -8.19
C SER A 367 4.19 12.28 -9.04
N PHE A 368 4.10 10.98 -9.32
CA PHE A 368 2.94 10.46 -10.03
C PHE A 368 1.70 10.51 -9.13
N THR A 369 0.56 10.87 -9.70
CA THR A 369 -0.74 10.86 -9.01
C THR A 369 -1.78 10.22 -9.91
N ASP A 370 -2.61 9.35 -9.35
CA ASP A 370 -3.79 8.82 -10.01
C ASP A 370 -4.93 8.53 -9.03
N SER A 371 -6.12 8.25 -9.56
CA SER A 371 -7.32 7.97 -8.77
C SER A 371 -8.07 6.73 -9.26
N LEU A 372 -8.68 6.00 -8.32
CA LEU A 372 -9.49 4.81 -8.58
C LEU A 372 -10.80 4.87 -7.80
N ASP A 373 -11.89 4.39 -8.41
CA ASP A 373 -13.21 4.31 -7.78
C ASP A 373 -13.57 2.84 -7.53
N LEU A 374 -13.48 2.39 -6.27
CA LEU A 374 -13.74 1.02 -5.85
C LEU A 374 -15.08 0.86 -5.12
N ARG A 375 -15.98 1.85 -5.21
CA ARG A 375 -17.28 1.83 -4.52
C ARG A 375 -18.19 0.68 -4.97
N PHE A 376 -17.96 0.16 -6.17
CA PHE A 376 -18.75 -0.92 -6.77
C PHE A 376 -17.95 -2.21 -6.95
N LEU A 377 -16.75 -2.31 -6.35
CA LEU A 377 -15.97 -3.54 -6.36
C LEU A 377 -16.69 -4.60 -5.52
N SER A 378 -17.07 -5.71 -6.13
CA SER A 378 -17.88 -6.76 -5.49
C SER A 378 -17.14 -8.07 -5.25
N LEU A 379 -15.94 -8.23 -5.82
CA LEU A 379 -15.12 -9.43 -5.74
C LEU A 379 -13.65 -9.03 -5.64
N TYR A 380 -12.84 -9.91 -5.05
CA TYR A 380 -11.38 -9.78 -5.12
C TYR A 380 -10.95 -9.62 -6.58
N THR A 381 -10.04 -8.68 -6.83
CA THR A 381 -9.53 -8.40 -8.17
C THR A 381 -8.05 -8.07 -8.07
N GLU A 382 -7.29 -8.46 -9.09
CA GLU A 382 -5.90 -8.06 -9.26
C GLU A 382 -5.77 -7.12 -10.46
N LEU A 383 -4.93 -6.09 -10.35
CA LEU A 383 -4.68 -5.13 -11.41
C LEU A 383 -3.17 -4.90 -11.56
N GLU A 384 -2.64 -5.33 -12.70
CA GLU A 384 -1.28 -4.98 -13.09
C GLU A 384 -1.23 -3.52 -13.58
N ARG A 385 -0.33 -2.73 -13.00
CA ARG A 385 -0.17 -1.32 -13.33
C ARG A 385 1.23 -0.80 -13.05
N ASP A 386 1.96 -0.50 -14.12
CA ASP A 386 3.24 0.21 -13.99
C ASP A 386 3.03 1.70 -13.68
N ILE A 387 3.97 2.26 -12.92
CA ILE A 387 4.05 3.69 -12.59
C ILE A 387 5.27 4.26 -13.30
N GLU A 388 5.04 5.18 -14.24
CA GLU A 388 6.11 5.86 -14.97
C GLU A 388 6.41 7.23 -14.34
N LEU A 389 7.57 7.36 -13.70
CA LEU A 389 8.03 8.63 -13.14
C LEU A 389 8.87 9.41 -14.14
N ILE A 390 8.69 10.73 -14.19
CA ILE A 390 9.40 11.63 -15.11
C ILE A 390 10.58 12.29 -14.35
N PRO A 391 11.83 12.24 -14.85
CA PRO A 391 12.96 12.88 -14.18
C PRO A 391 12.81 14.40 -14.05
N LEU A 392 13.28 14.96 -12.93
CA LEU A 392 13.30 16.41 -12.67
C LEU A 392 14.32 17.16 -13.53
N GLU A 393 15.38 16.51 -14.01
CA GLU A 393 16.36 17.13 -14.93
C GLU A 393 15.73 17.56 -16.27
N ASP A 394 14.56 17.03 -16.61
CA ASP A 394 13.74 17.53 -17.71
C ASP A 394 12.97 18.83 -17.32
N SER A 395 13.48 19.60 -16.33
CA SER A 395 12.89 20.78 -15.65
C SER A 395 12.61 21.98 -16.55
N ILE A 396 13.05 21.93 -17.80
CA ILE A 396 12.62 22.86 -18.84
C ILE A 396 11.68 22.10 -19.77
N MET A 397 10.42 21.98 -19.38
CA MET A 397 9.39 21.57 -20.33
C MET A 397 9.08 22.78 -21.23
N CYS A 398 9.84 22.91 -22.31
CA CYS A 398 9.51 23.86 -23.36
C CYS A 398 8.21 23.42 -24.04
N PHE A 399 7.07 23.95 -23.59
CA PHE A 399 5.84 23.95 -24.39
C PHE A 399 6.06 24.85 -25.60
N ARG A 400 6.59 24.26 -26.67
CA ARG A 400 6.73 24.95 -27.95
C ARG A 400 5.31 25.31 -28.44
N ASN A 401 5.15 26.51 -28.99
CA ASN A 401 3.94 26.99 -29.70
C ASN A 401 2.82 27.64 -28.86
N ILE A 402 3.13 28.30 -27.73
CA ILE A 402 2.25 29.40 -27.30
C ILE A 402 2.49 30.59 -28.24
N LEU A 403 1.60 30.73 -29.21
CA LEU A 403 1.65 31.72 -30.25
C LEU A 403 0.88 32.97 -29.79
N PHE A 404 1.37 34.12 -30.24
CA PHE A 404 0.66 35.39 -30.15
C PHE A 404 0.74 36.12 -31.48
N ASN A 405 -0.32 36.85 -31.83
CA ASN A 405 -0.26 37.80 -32.93
C ASN A 405 0.80 38.88 -32.62
N THR A 406 1.47 39.40 -33.66
CA THR A 406 2.41 40.52 -33.52
C THR A 406 1.73 41.70 -32.81
N GLY A 407 2.37 42.24 -31.78
CA GLY A 407 1.84 43.35 -30.98
C GLY A 407 0.62 43.02 -30.09
N LYS A 408 0.19 41.76 -30.00
CA LYS A 408 -0.95 41.34 -29.17
C LYS A 408 -0.56 40.35 -28.08
N SER A 409 -1.33 40.35 -27.00
CA SER A 409 -1.23 39.40 -25.87
C SER A 409 -2.35 38.35 -25.86
N ALA A 410 -3.31 38.39 -26.79
CA ALA A 410 -4.37 37.38 -26.85
C ALA A 410 -3.84 36.02 -27.34
N LEU A 411 -4.16 34.95 -26.61
CA LEU A 411 -3.80 33.57 -26.93
C LEU A 411 -4.52 33.07 -28.19
N PHE A 412 -3.80 32.37 -29.07
CA PHE A 412 -4.44 31.62 -30.16
C PHE A 412 -5.17 30.39 -29.64
N LYS A 413 -6.16 29.92 -30.40
CA LYS A 413 -6.94 28.72 -30.06
C LYS A 413 -6.06 27.47 -29.98
N GLU A 414 -5.07 27.39 -30.85
CA GLU A 414 -4.06 26.33 -30.89
C GLU A 414 -3.19 26.33 -29.63
N SER A 415 -2.89 27.52 -29.10
CA SER A 415 -2.14 27.66 -27.84
C SER A 415 -2.95 27.20 -26.63
N LEU A 416 -4.28 27.21 -26.70
CA LEU A 416 -5.12 26.62 -25.65
C LEU A 416 -4.91 25.10 -25.55
N ILE A 417 -4.70 24.39 -26.67
CA ILE A 417 -4.45 22.94 -26.66
C ILE A 417 -3.14 22.62 -25.92
N GLU A 418 -2.08 23.41 -26.15
CA GLU A 418 -0.82 23.25 -25.43
C GLU A 418 -0.97 23.64 -23.94
N LEU A 419 -1.70 24.72 -23.65
CA LEU A 419 -2.00 25.11 -22.26
C LEU A 419 -2.82 24.06 -21.51
N GLU A 420 -3.73 23.34 -22.17
CA GLU A 420 -4.43 22.21 -21.54
C GLU A 420 -3.46 21.08 -21.13
N LYS A 421 -2.37 20.86 -21.88
CA LYS A 421 -1.33 19.91 -21.47
C LYS A 421 -0.59 20.42 -20.23
N VAL A 422 -0.31 21.71 -20.14
CA VAL A 422 0.26 22.35 -18.94
C VAL A 422 -0.67 22.18 -17.75
N VAL A 423 -1.96 22.48 -17.91
CA VAL A 423 -2.99 22.32 -16.86
C VAL A 423 -3.05 20.87 -16.39
N LYS A 424 -3.13 19.91 -17.33
CA LYS A 424 -3.14 18.48 -17.00
C LYS A 424 -1.90 18.09 -16.20
N PHE A 425 -0.72 18.53 -16.63
CA PHE A 425 0.54 18.29 -15.92
C PHE A 425 0.52 18.88 -14.50
N MET A 426 0.21 20.16 -14.35
CA MET A 426 0.16 20.84 -13.03
C MET A 426 -0.92 20.28 -12.10
N THR A 427 -1.97 19.69 -12.66
CA THR A 427 -3.03 18.99 -11.91
C THR A 427 -2.57 17.60 -11.47
N THR A 428 -1.83 16.87 -12.31
CA THR A 428 -1.26 15.56 -11.97
C THR A 428 -0.15 15.68 -10.92
N TYR A 429 0.65 16.74 -10.98
CA TYR A 429 1.81 16.95 -10.13
C TYR A 429 1.58 18.15 -9.20
N GLU A 430 0.94 17.93 -8.05
CA GLU A 430 0.48 19.00 -7.14
C GLU A 430 1.60 19.69 -6.35
N ASP A 431 2.77 19.07 -6.23
CA ASP A 431 3.95 19.58 -5.50
C ASP A 431 4.91 20.42 -6.36
N ILE A 432 4.49 20.76 -7.58
CA ILE A 432 5.29 21.49 -8.56
C ILE A 432 4.95 22.98 -8.60
N ASN A 433 5.99 23.80 -8.73
CA ASN A 433 5.93 25.21 -9.12
C ASN A 433 6.28 25.41 -10.60
N LEU A 434 5.73 26.47 -11.19
CA LEU A 434 5.85 26.81 -12.61
C LEU A 434 6.25 28.27 -12.77
N ASP A 435 7.38 28.53 -13.42
CA ASP A 435 7.73 29.87 -13.90
C ASP A 435 7.34 30.01 -15.37
N VAL A 436 6.63 31.09 -15.69
CA VAL A 436 6.17 31.43 -17.05
C VAL A 436 6.97 32.61 -17.57
N TYR A 437 7.82 32.35 -18.57
CA TYR A 437 8.67 33.37 -19.17
C TYR A 437 8.17 33.75 -20.55
N ALA A 438 7.81 35.02 -20.76
CA ALA A 438 7.38 35.49 -22.07
C ALA A 438 8.45 36.34 -22.77
N HIS A 439 8.51 36.20 -24.09
CA HIS A 439 9.51 36.87 -24.93
C HIS A 439 8.85 37.56 -26.13
N CYS A 440 9.50 38.63 -26.60
CA CYS A 440 9.18 39.33 -27.83
C CYS A 440 10.34 39.19 -28.83
N ASP A 441 10.06 39.49 -30.09
CA ASP A 441 11.11 39.73 -31.08
C ASP A 441 11.63 41.17 -30.96
N SER A 442 12.62 41.53 -31.78
CA SER A 442 13.22 42.87 -31.74
C SER A 442 12.43 43.95 -32.50
N VAL A 443 11.15 43.74 -32.79
CA VAL A 443 10.32 44.71 -33.54
C VAL A 443 9.50 45.53 -32.55
N GLY A 444 9.95 46.75 -32.30
CA GLY A 444 9.31 47.68 -31.37
C GLY A 444 10.33 48.44 -30.55
N GLY A 445 9.84 49.32 -29.65
CA GLY A 445 10.70 49.91 -28.62
C GLY A 445 10.89 48.94 -27.46
N GLU A 446 12.04 48.98 -26.81
CA GLU A 446 12.39 48.11 -25.68
C GLU A 446 11.31 48.11 -24.58
N GLU A 447 10.86 49.30 -24.14
CA GLU A 447 9.81 49.44 -23.12
C GLU A 447 8.46 48.85 -23.59
N MET A 448 8.16 48.95 -24.88
CA MET A 448 6.96 48.36 -25.47
C MET A 448 7.04 46.83 -25.44
N ASN A 449 8.19 46.27 -25.81
CA ASN A 449 8.43 44.83 -25.84
C ASN A 449 8.44 44.23 -24.43
N GLN A 450 8.99 44.96 -23.46
CA GLN A 450 8.93 44.59 -22.05
C GLN A 450 7.47 44.48 -21.57
N ARG A 451 6.68 45.56 -21.71
CA ARG A 451 5.26 45.57 -21.34
C ARG A 451 4.43 44.51 -22.09
N LEU A 452 4.75 44.25 -23.36
CA LEU A 452 4.06 43.24 -24.16
C LEU A 452 4.36 41.82 -23.65
N SER A 453 5.61 41.54 -23.31
CA SER A 453 6.00 40.24 -22.75
C SER A 453 5.34 39.99 -21.39
N GLU A 454 5.31 40.97 -20.50
CA GLU A 454 4.61 40.88 -19.20
C GLU A 454 3.10 40.62 -19.37
N LYS A 455 2.46 41.32 -20.32
CA LYS A 455 1.05 41.04 -20.64
C LYS A 455 0.84 39.61 -21.13
N ARG A 456 1.76 39.07 -21.95
CA ARG A 456 1.66 37.70 -22.47
C ARG A 456 1.83 36.66 -21.37
N SER A 457 2.81 36.82 -20.49
CA SER A 457 2.99 35.90 -19.36
C SER A 457 1.80 35.95 -18.41
N ASN A 458 1.23 37.14 -18.15
CA ASN A 458 0.01 37.31 -17.36
C ASN A 458 -1.22 36.66 -17.99
N GLU A 459 -1.40 36.72 -19.31
CA GLU A 459 -2.51 36.03 -19.99
C GLU A 459 -2.40 34.51 -19.85
N VAL A 460 -1.18 33.98 -19.91
CA VAL A 460 -0.92 32.56 -19.68
C VAL A 460 -1.22 32.17 -18.24
N THR A 461 -0.72 32.91 -17.24
CA THR A 461 -0.99 32.58 -15.81
C THR A 461 -2.47 32.72 -15.46
N ASN A 462 -3.14 33.76 -15.94
CA ASN A 462 -4.59 33.92 -15.79
C ASN A 462 -5.39 32.75 -16.37
N TYR A 463 -4.94 32.20 -17.50
CA TYR A 463 -5.54 31.01 -18.08
C TYR A 463 -5.41 29.81 -17.12
N LEU A 464 -4.22 29.57 -16.57
CA LEU A 464 -3.96 28.48 -15.62
C LEU A 464 -4.80 28.63 -14.34
N PHE A 465 -4.89 29.85 -13.79
CA PHE A 465 -5.69 30.12 -12.58
C PHE A 465 -7.18 29.85 -12.79
N LYS A 466 -7.72 30.22 -13.96
CA LYS A 466 -9.11 29.91 -14.32
C LYS A 466 -9.39 28.40 -14.43
N ARG A 467 -8.36 27.58 -14.63
CA ARG A 467 -8.45 26.11 -14.64
C ARG A 467 -8.17 25.47 -13.28
N GLY A 468 -8.02 26.27 -12.23
CA GLY A 468 -7.92 25.79 -10.84
C GLY A 468 -6.48 25.55 -10.35
N ILE A 469 -5.47 26.00 -11.09
CA ILE A 469 -4.09 25.96 -10.59
C ILE A 469 -3.89 27.04 -9.53
N ASP A 470 -3.36 26.66 -8.37
CA ASP A 470 -3.10 27.57 -7.25
C ASP A 470 -2.10 28.68 -7.64
N PRO A 471 -2.45 29.97 -7.48
CA PRO A 471 -1.55 31.08 -7.78
C PRO A 471 -0.21 31.05 -7.03
N SER A 472 -0.14 30.46 -5.84
CA SER A 472 1.11 30.33 -5.09
C SER A 472 2.15 29.43 -5.79
N ARG A 473 1.70 28.59 -6.72
CA ARG A 473 2.53 27.65 -7.49
C ARG A 473 3.01 28.22 -8.82
N VAL A 474 2.61 29.42 -9.21
CA VAL A 474 2.93 29.98 -10.53
C VAL A 474 3.53 31.37 -10.41
N GLN A 475 4.70 31.54 -11.00
CA GLN A 475 5.35 32.83 -11.16
C GLN A 475 5.44 33.18 -12.63
N SER A 476 5.52 34.47 -12.95
CA SER A 476 5.64 34.92 -14.33
C SER A 476 6.53 36.13 -14.48
N GLU A 477 7.31 36.14 -15.55
CA GLU A 477 8.22 37.23 -15.89
C GLU A 477 8.20 37.49 -17.40
N GLY A 478 8.21 38.76 -17.79
CA GLY A 478 8.41 39.18 -19.17
C GLY A 478 9.87 39.59 -19.38
N PHE A 479 10.51 39.08 -20.43
CA PHE A 479 11.91 39.42 -20.75
C PHE A 479 12.07 40.36 -21.94
N GLY A 480 10.97 40.88 -22.49
CA GLY A 480 10.99 41.68 -23.71
C GLY A 480 11.77 40.97 -24.83
N GLU A 481 12.71 41.68 -25.44
CA GLU A 481 13.59 41.17 -26.50
C GLU A 481 14.98 40.71 -25.99
N MET A 482 15.23 40.76 -24.68
CA MET A 482 16.57 40.60 -24.09
C MET A 482 17.16 39.18 -24.19
N ARG A 483 16.33 38.17 -24.47
CA ARG A 483 16.73 36.75 -24.53
C ARG A 483 16.28 36.09 -25.85
N PRO A 484 16.86 36.50 -27.00
CA PRO A 484 16.52 35.92 -28.28
C PRO A 484 17.03 34.48 -28.37
N LEU A 485 16.18 33.57 -28.85
CA LEU A 485 16.52 32.17 -29.12
C LEU A 485 17.07 32.00 -30.55
N TRP A 486 16.65 32.87 -31.47
CA TRP A 486 17.04 32.85 -32.87
C TRP A 486 17.36 34.25 -33.39
N SER A 487 17.91 34.34 -34.60
CA SER A 487 18.17 35.62 -35.26
C SER A 487 16.89 36.43 -35.43
N ASN A 488 16.90 37.71 -35.02
CA ASN A 488 15.79 38.62 -35.31
C ASN A 488 15.80 39.18 -36.74
N THR A 489 16.81 38.85 -37.56
CA THR A 489 16.94 39.39 -38.91
C THR A 489 15.94 38.78 -39.89
N THR A 490 15.48 37.53 -39.66
CA THR A 490 14.51 36.84 -40.52
C THR A 490 13.10 36.82 -39.90
N PRO A 491 12.01 36.85 -40.71
CA PRO A 491 10.65 36.69 -40.20
C PRO A 491 10.45 35.41 -39.37
N GLU A 492 11.08 34.31 -39.79
CA GLU A 492 11.01 33.01 -39.13
C GLU A 492 11.70 33.06 -37.77
N GLY A 493 12.89 33.67 -37.69
CA GLY A 493 13.62 33.83 -36.44
C GLY A 493 12.89 34.71 -35.44
N ARG A 494 12.27 35.80 -35.91
CA ARG A 494 11.37 36.63 -35.08
C ARG A 494 10.17 35.83 -34.55
N GLN A 495 9.61 34.93 -35.36
CA GLN A 495 8.54 34.05 -34.91
C GLN A 495 9.00 33.12 -33.77
N TYR A 496 10.21 32.57 -33.85
CA TYR A 496 10.77 31.79 -32.73
C TYR A 496 11.01 32.63 -31.47
N ASN A 497 11.35 33.91 -31.61
CA ASN A 497 11.55 34.80 -30.46
C ASN A 497 10.25 35.24 -29.78
N ARG A 498 9.12 35.26 -30.50
CA ARG A 498 7.78 35.48 -29.93
C ARG A 498 7.25 34.18 -29.29
N ARG A 499 7.75 33.88 -28.09
CA ARG A 499 7.49 32.61 -27.40
C ARG A 499 7.16 32.79 -25.92
N VAL A 500 6.64 31.72 -25.33
CA VAL A 500 6.58 31.53 -23.88
C VAL A 500 7.33 30.25 -23.53
N GLU A 501 8.17 30.33 -22.52
CA GLU A 501 8.90 29.21 -21.94
C GLU A 501 8.32 28.90 -20.56
N PHE A 502 8.33 27.63 -20.20
CA PHE A 502 7.93 27.19 -18.87
C PHE A 502 9.12 26.52 -18.21
N LYS A 503 9.42 26.94 -16.98
CA LYS A 503 10.41 26.29 -16.14
C LYS A 503 9.69 25.71 -14.93
N ILE A 504 9.99 24.44 -14.67
CA ILE A 504 9.32 23.66 -13.65
C ILE A 504 10.31 23.39 -12.53
N TRP A 505 9.90 23.58 -11.28
CA TRP A 505 10.77 23.38 -10.13
C TRP A 505 9.97 23.00 -8.87
N ARG A 506 10.67 22.52 -7.83
CA ARG A 506 10.09 22.15 -6.54
C ARG A 506 10.80 22.91 -5.42
N ASN A 507 10.06 23.35 -4.40
CA ASN A 507 10.67 23.77 -3.13
C ASN A 507 11.32 22.54 -2.48
N ILE A 508 12.64 22.43 -2.56
CA ILE A 508 13.39 21.49 -1.74
C ILE A 508 13.49 22.15 -0.37
N LEU A 509 12.54 21.84 0.52
CA LEU A 509 12.77 22.06 1.95
C LEU A 509 13.97 21.18 2.30
N ARG A 510 15.10 21.83 2.58
CA ARG A 510 16.30 21.17 3.10
C ARG A 510 16.10 20.77 4.55
#